data_AF-A0A918I4A2-F1
#
_entry.id   AF-A0A918I4A2-F1
#
_cell.length_a   1.000
_cell.length_b   1.000
_cell.length_c   1.000
_cell.angle_alpha   90.00
_cell.angle_beta   90.00
_cell.angle_gamma   90.00
#
_symmetry.space_group_name_H-M   'P 1'
#
loop_
_entity.id
_entity.type
_entity.pdbx_description
1 polymer ?
#
loop_
_entity_poly.entity_id
_entity_poly.type
_entity_poly.pdbx_seq_one_letter_code
_entity_poly.pdbx_strand_id
1 'polypeptide(L)'
;MHHRKPLIAALTSVVLAAGALAAVGGTATARTAATSSGGVKIAYYDQWSVYGNAFYPKHLDTRGIAGKLDVINYSFGNIHPTELTCFEANKAAGDDNNPNAGDGAGDSYADYQRSFSAADSVDGVADKWDQPIAGVFNQFKELKAKYPKLRINISLGGWTYSKYFHDAARTDASRKKFVASCVKQYIAGDLPVEGGYGGPGTAAGIFDGIDIDWEYPGSPDGHLGNHYGPEDKQNFTLLLAEFRKQLDAHGAAHGGKKYLLTAALPAGQDKIKHIETDKIGAYLDYANIMTYDMHGAWDGDGPTYHQSPLYSGAGDPTDPIKPGTEKYSIDNAIDAWIDGKPAYGIAGGFPANKLTLGYEFYYRGWKGVPAGTRNGLAQPATGASAARPVSQQAGIAHYKELGGIVDNAATTFWDDEAKAAYFYKDGEFFTGLDKRAVQARADYARQRGLAGAMMYSLLGLDERTTLLNDIVAAVGSSPSTPTPTPTPTPTPTPTPTPTPTPTPTPTVPPAGCTAAAWSPAAEYTGGAQVSHRGRTWKAKWWTKGEEPGTTGEWGVWQDLGSC
;
A
#
# COMPACT_ATOMS: atom_id res chain seq x y z
N MET A 1 -6.27 15.95 72.76
CA MET A 1 -6.03 14.50 72.94
C MET A 1 -7.17 13.74 72.27
N HIS A 2 -6.84 12.65 71.58
CA HIS A 2 -7.73 11.81 70.76
C HIS A 2 -9.06 11.44 71.45
N HIS A 3 -10.19 11.21 70.75
CA HIS A 3 -10.40 10.08 69.85
C HIS A 3 -11.85 10.07 69.31
N ARG A 4 -12.00 9.40 68.15
CA ARG A 4 -13.14 8.55 67.70
C ARG A 4 -14.36 9.19 67.01
N LYS A 5 -14.44 8.95 65.69
CA LYS A 5 -15.65 8.61 64.90
C LYS A 5 -16.30 7.32 65.48
N PRO A 6 -17.62 7.00 65.31
CA PRO A 6 -18.29 6.82 64.00
C PRO A 6 -19.82 7.07 63.96
N LEU A 7 -20.46 7.00 62.78
CA LEU A 7 -21.67 6.19 62.52
C LEU A 7 -22.20 6.37 61.09
N ILE A 8 -22.75 5.26 60.59
CA ILE A 8 -23.28 4.97 59.26
C ILE A 8 -24.82 4.93 59.32
N ALA A 9 -25.47 5.38 58.23
CA ALA A 9 -26.84 5.09 57.75
C ALA A 9 -28.04 5.61 58.61
N ALA A 10 -29.22 5.95 58.09
CA ALA A 10 -29.85 5.71 56.78
C ALA A 10 -31.02 6.69 56.52
N LEU A 11 -31.39 6.80 55.23
CA LEU A 11 -32.75 6.94 54.65
C LEU A 11 -33.65 8.14 55.00
N THR A 12 -34.05 8.89 53.97
CA THR A 12 -35.46 9.26 53.71
C THR A 12 -35.66 9.77 52.28
N SER A 13 -36.90 9.68 51.83
CA SER A 13 -37.32 9.44 50.44
C SER A 13 -37.78 10.69 49.67
N VAL A 14 -37.58 10.60 48.35
CA VAL A 14 -38.23 11.22 47.17
C VAL A 14 -39.46 12.12 47.38
N VAL A 15 -39.44 13.31 46.74
CA VAL A 15 -40.58 13.90 45.99
C VAL A 15 -40.06 14.56 44.70
N LEU A 16 -40.70 14.24 43.58
CA LEU A 16 -40.48 14.80 42.23
C LEU A 16 -40.93 16.26 42.12
N ALA A 17 -40.20 17.06 41.34
CA ALA A 17 -40.77 18.13 40.53
C ALA A 17 -39.99 18.28 39.23
N ALA A 18 -40.68 18.07 38.11
CA ALA A 18 -40.18 18.22 36.75
C ALA A 18 -40.08 19.70 36.38
N GLY A 19 -38.94 20.09 35.81
CA GLY A 19 -38.73 21.41 35.21
C GLY A 19 -37.76 21.27 34.04
N ALA A 20 -38.28 21.48 32.83
CA ALA A 20 -37.57 21.33 31.57
C ALA A 20 -36.40 22.32 31.44
N LEU A 21 -35.19 21.80 31.20
CA LEU A 21 -34.10 22.56 30.57
C LEU A 21 -33.96 22.09 29.13
N ALA A 22 -34.27 23.00 28.20
CA ALA A 22 -33.92 22.87 26.79
C ALA A 22 -32.39 22.94 26.66
N ALA A 23 -31.79 21.82 26.25
CA ALA A 23 -30.40 21.78 25.84
C ALA A 23 -30.26 22.42 24.46
N VAL A 24 -29.50 23.52 24.37
CA VAL A 24 -29.01 24.05 23.11
C VAL A 24 -27.89 23.11 22.64
N GLY A 25 -28.27 22.13 21.83
CA GLY A 25 -27.33 21.28 21.10
C GLY A 25 -26.66 22.09 19.99
N GLY A 26 -25.46 22.59 20.25
CA GLY A 26 -24.57 23.08 19.21
C GLY A 26 -23.95 21.91 18.47
N THR A 27 -24.58 21.46 17.38
CA THR A 27 -23.97 20.56 16.42
C THR A 27 -22.87 21.33 15.67
N ALA A 28 -21.64 21.22 16.14
CA ALA A 28 -20.47 21.50 15.32
C ALA A 28 -20.49 20.48 14.17
N THR A 29 -21.05 20.89 13.03
CA THR A 29 -20.94 20.17 11.78
C THR A 29 -19.47 20.13 11.43
N ALA A 30 -18.84 18.97 11.67
CA ALA A 30 -17.54 18.66 11.12
C ALA A 30 -17.64 18.88 9.61
N ARG A 31 -16.95 19.91 9.09
CA ARG A 31 -16.70 20.02 7.65
C ARG A 31 -15.97 18.74 7.27
N THR A 32 -16.69 17.84 6.60
CA THR A 32 -16.08 16.79 5.79
C THR A 32 -15.14 17.49 4.82
N ALA A 33 -13.84 17.30 5.04
CA ALA A 33 -12.84 17.69 4.05
C ALA A 33 -13.21 16.98 2.75
N ALA A 34 -13.43 17.75 1.69
CA ALA A 34 -13.67 17.22 0.36
C ALA A 34 -12.54 16.23 0.04
N THR A 35 -12.91 14.98 -0.26
CA THR A 35 -12.03 13.99 -0.85
C THR A 35 -11.45 14.60 -2.12
N SER A 36 -10.20 15.06 -2.06
CA SER A 36 -9.46 15.43 -3.27
C SER A 36 -9.44 14.20 -4.17
N SER A 37 -9.88 14.38 -5.41
CA SER A 37 -10.19 13.35 -6.41
C SER A 37 -9.00 12.52 -6.90
N GLY A 38 -7.97 12.33 -6.06
CA GLY A 38 -6.78 11.59 -6.41
C GLY A 38 -6.06 10.89 -5.25
N GLY A 39 -6.60 10.82 -4.02
CA GLY A 39 -5.97 10.14 -2.86
C GLY A 39 -4.64 10.76 -2.39
N VAL A 40 -4.16 10.46 -1.17
CA VAL A 40 -2.85 10.90 -0.67
C VAL A 40 -1.70 10.05 -1.25
N LYS A 41 -0.53 10.65 -1.50
CA LYS A 41 0.72 9.94 -1.84
C LYS A 41 1.77 10.18 -0.76
N ILE A 42 2.14 9.12 -0.07
CA ILE A 42 3.14 9.10 1.00
C ILE A 42 4.30 8.22 0.55
N ALA A 43 5.56 8.65 0.67
CA ALA A 43 6.69 7.80 0.33
C ALA A 43 7.82 7.91 1.35
N TYR A 44 8.51 6.80 1.58
CA TYR A 44 9.69 6.76 2.45
C TYR A 44 10.95 7.22 1.70
N TYR A 45 11.71 8.10 2.33
CA TYR A 45 13.07 8.45 1.93
C TYR A 45 14.02 8.04 3.05
N ASP A 46 14.91 7.10 2.75
CA ASP A 46 15.80 6.53 3.75
C ASP A 46 17.03 7.39 3.99
N GLN A 47 17.40 7.56 5.25
CA GLN A 47 18.57 8.28 5.74
C GLN A 47 19.87 7.82 5.06
N TRP A 48 20.03 6.52 4.87
CA TRP A 48 21.23 5.95 4.23
C TRP A 48 21.26 6.10 2.69
N SER A 49 20.24 6.70 2.09
CA SER A 49 20.17 6.93 0.63
C SER A 49 21.35 7.75 0.09
N VAL A 50 21.97 8.58 0.93
CA VAL A 50 23.02 9.54 0.54
C VAL A 50 24.43 8.93 0.45
N TYR A 51 24.61 7.66 0.79
CA TYR A 51 25.93 7.01 0.78
C TYR A 51 26.23 6.29 -0.53
N GLY A 52 26.43 4.96 -0.50
CA GLY A 52 26.80 4.17 -1.68
C GLY A 52 25.78 4.25 -2.81
N ASN A 53 24.54 4.64 -2.49
CA ASN A 53 23.46 4.82 -3.45
C ASN A 53 23.49 6.18 -4.16
N ALA A 54 24.16 7.17 -3.57
CA ALA A 54 24.18 8.56 -4.04
C ALA A 54 22.79 9.11 -4.41
N PHE A 55 21.72 8.65 -3.74
CA PHE A 55 20.36 9.14 -3.96
C PHE A 55 20.10 10.29 -3.00
N TYR A 56 20.50 11.49 -3.41
CA TYR A 56 20.35 12.74 -2.66
C TYR A 56 18.95 13.37 -2.77
N PRO A 57 18.56 14.28 -1.86
CA PRO A 57 17.28 14.99 -1.95
C PRO A 57 17.11 15.80 -3.23
N LYS A 58 18.20 16.23 -3.88
CA LYS A 58 18.18 16.82 -5.23
C LYS A 58 17.49 15.94 -6.27
N HIS A 59 17.60 14.62 -6.15
CA HIS A 59 16.92 13.70 -7.05
C HIS A 59 15.40 13.71 -6.85
N LEU A 60 14.91 14.11 -5.68
CA LEU A 60 13.48 14.29 -5.46
C LEU A 60 12.92 15.41 -6.36
N ASP A 61 13.68 16.48 -6.55
CA ASP A 61 13.36 17.56 -7.48
C ASP A 61 13.64 17.17 -8.94
N THR A 62 14.89 16.83 -9.25
CA THR A 62 15.37 16.66 -10.63
C THR A 62 14.75 15.46 -11.36
N ARG A 63 14.29 14.43 -10.63
CA ARG A 63 13.53 13.31 -11.20
C ARG A 63 12.01 13.51 -11.11
N GLY A 64 11.55 14.68 -10.65
CA GLY A 64 10.15 15.06 -10.57
C GLY A 64 9.35 14.23 -9.55
N ILE A 65 9.97 13.76 -8.48
CA ILE A 65 9.34 12.96 -7.41
C ILE A 65 8.58 13.87 -6.46
N ALA A 66 9.22 14.93 -5.96
CA ALA A 66 8.67 15.84 -4.96
C ALA A 66 7.36 16.51 -5.42
N GLY A 67 7.24 16.84 -6.70
CA GLY A 67 6.01 17.40 -7.27
C GLY A 67 4.83 16.42 -7.37
N LYS A 68 5.03 15.12 -7.12
CA LYS A 68 4.03 14.05 -7.20
C LYS A 68 3.63 13.48 -5.83
N LEU A 69 4.30 13.91 -4.75
CA LEU A 69 4.06 13.44 -3.40
C LEU A 69 3.34 14.49 -2.56
N ASP A 70 2.53 14.02 -1.62
CA ASP A 70 1.92 14.87 -0.59
C ASP A 70 2.76 14.86 0.69
N VAL A 71 3.31 13.69 1.04
CA VAL A 71 4.10 13.48 2.25
C VAL A 71 5.36 12.64 1.94
N ILE A 72 6.49 13.05 2.49
CA ILE A 72 7.68 12.22 2.64
C ILE A 72 7.76 11.76 4.10
N ASN A 73 7.90 10.47 4.33
CA ASN A 73 8.33 9.94 5.62
C ASN A 73 9.86 9.77 5.57
N TYR A 74 10.59 10.55 6.37
CA TYR A 74 12.04 10.41 6.49
C TYR A 74 12.37 9.31 7.50
N SER A 75 13.02 8.25 7.03
CA SER A 75 13.35 7.04 7.81
C SER A 75 14.83 7.07 8.22
N PHE A 76 15.23 6.97 9.49
CA PHE A 76 14.39 6.86 10.70
C PHE A 76 15.00 7.63 11.88
N GLY A 77 14.12 8.14 12.75
CA GLY A 77 14.48 8.51 14.12
C GLY A 77 14.35 7.33 15.07
N ASN A 78 15.09 7.34 16.18
CA ASN A 78 15.19 6.22 17.12
C ASN A 78 14.85 6.64 18.57
N ILE A 79 14.65 5.66 19.45
CA ILE A 79 14.37 5.81 20.88
C ILE A 79 15.62 5.44 21.68
N HIS A 80 16.05 6.35 22.56
CA HIS A 80 17.25 6.14 23.35
C HIS A 80 17.06 4.97 24.34
N PRO A 81 17.98 3.99 24.42
CA PRO A 81 17.80 2.75 25.20
C PRO A 81 17.45 2.91 26.68
N THR A 82 18.02 3.92 27.34
CA THR A 82 17.80 4.18 28.77
C THR A 82 16.92 5.40 29.04
N GLU A 83 17.12 6.48 28.30
CA GLU A 83 16.36 7.72 28.49
C GLU A 83 14.92 7.63 27.97
N LEU A 84 14.64 6.73 27.02
CA LEU A 84 13.32 6.58 26.40
C LEU A 84 12.82 7.89 25.77
N THR A 85 13.74 8.60 25.12
CA THR A 85 13.50 9.85 24.39
C THR A 85 13.89 9.69 22.93
N CYS A 86 13.36 10.52 22.05
CA CYS A 86 14.02 10.75 20.77
C CYS A 86 15.44 11.24 21.01
N PHE A 87 16.37 10.82 20.15
CA PHE A 87 17.77 11.21 20.21
C PHE A 87 18.37 11.24 18.81
N GLU A 88 19.57 11.81 18.70
CA GLU A 88 20.45 11.68 17.55
C GLU A 88 21.71 10.95 17.98
N ALA A 89 22.31 10.20 17.06
CA ALA A 89 23.62 9.60 17.23
C ALA A 89 24.27 9.39 15.86
N ASN A 90 25.57 9.17 15.83
CA ASN A 90 26.28 8.72 14.63
C ASN A 90 26.84 7.31 14.86
N LYS A 91 25.96 6.32 14.75
CA LYS A 91 26.26 4.91 14.98
C LYS A 91 25.39 4.04 14.05
N ALA A 92 26.04 3.33 13.14
CA ALA A 92 25.37 2.37 12.27
C ALA A 92 24.65 1.27 13.07
N ALA A 93 23.52 0.81 12.54
CA ALA A 93 22.83 -0.36 13.05
C ALA A 93 23.68 -1.63 12.86
N GLY A 94 23.47 -2.63 13.72
CA GLY A 94 23.98 -3.98 13.53
C GLY A 94 23.20 -4.77 12.47
N ASP A 95 23.59 -6.02 12.23
CA ASP A 95 22.84 -6.94 11.38
C ASP A 95 21.53 -7.42 12.05
N ASP A 96 20.56 -7.85 11.25
CA ASP A 96 19.22 -8.25 11.74
C ASP A 96 19.21 -9.48 12.65
N ASN A 97 20.31 -10.24 12.75
CA ASN A 97 20.43 -11.37 13.69
C ASN A 97 20.97 -10.94 15.06
N ASN A 98 21.21 -9.64 15.27
CA ASN A 98 21.68 -9.10 16.53
C ASN A 98 20.51 -8.50 17.33
N PRO A 99 20.18 -9.01 18.54
CA PRO A 99 19.09 -8.47 19.37
C PRO A 99 19.26 -7.01 19.82
N ASN A 100 20.45 -6.44 19.62
CA ASN A 100 20.80 -5.07 19.99
C ASN A 100 21.21 -4.25 18.76
N ALA A 101 20.83 -4.66 17.54
CA ALA A 101 21.21 -4.01 16.29
C ALA A 101 20.87 -2.51 16.28
N GLY A 102 19.70 -2.14 16.81
CA GLY A 102 19.23 -0.75 16.88
C GLY A 102 19.67 0.04 18.12
N ASP A 103 20.33 -0.58 19.09
CA ASP A 103 20.60 0.06 20.39
C ASP A 103 21.54 1.26 20.22
N GLY A 104 21.02 2.47 20.42
CA GLY A 104 21.79 3.71 20.29
C GLY A 104 22.23 4.03 18.86
N ALA A 105 21.65 3.34 17.86
CA ALA A 105 21.93 3.57 16.46
C ALA A 105 21.19 4.83 15.93
N GLY A 106 21.80 5.49 14.96
CA GLY A 106 21.32 6.70 14.30
C GLY A 106 22.40 7.23 13.36
N ASP A 107 22.07 8.20 12.53
CA ASP A 107 23.03 8.81 11.61
C ASP A 107 22.84 10.33 11.50
N SER A 108 23.21 10.99 12.60
CA SER A 108 23.27 12.45 12.71
C SER A 108 24.20 13.08 11.70
N TYR A 109 25.15 12.31 11.14
CA TYR A 109 26.03 12.79 10.09
C TYR A 109 25.27 12.98 8.77
N ALA A 110 24.56 11.97 8.29
CA ALA A 110 23.68 12.09 7.13
C ALA A 110 22.59 13.15 7.35
N ASP A 111 22.00 13.16 8.55
CA ASP A 111 20.85 14.01 8.86
C ASP A 111 21.18 15.49 8.79
N TYR A 112 22.23 15.94 9.48
CA TYR A 112 22.47 17.37 9.63
C TYR A 112 23.93 17.85 9.65
N GLN A 113 24.91 16.98 9.40
CA GLN A 113 26.34 17.39 9.39
C GLN A 113 27.03 17.23 8.03
N ARG A 114 26.56 16.32 7.18
CA ARG A 114 27.15 16.06 5.86
C ARG A 114 26.94 17.26 4.94
N SER A 115 28.02 17.96 4.57
CA SER A 115 27.95 19.05 3.59
C SER A 115 27.68 18.53 2.17
N PHE A 116 26.85 19.25 1.42
CA PHE A 116 26.54 19.00 0.02
C PHE A 116 27.26 20.00 -0.89
N SER A 117 27.77 19.50 -2.02
CA SER A 117 28.33 20.34 -3.07
C SER A 117 27.21 21.04 -3.84
N ALA A 118 27.50 22.12 -4.57
CA ALA A 118 26.53 22.74 -5.48
C ALA A 118 25.93 21.73 -6.50
N ALA A 119 26.70 20.71 -6.88
CA ALA A 119 26.24 19.67 -7.79
C ALA A 119 25.21 18.73 -7.11
N ASP A 120 25.28 18.55 -5.80
CA ASP A 120 24.43 17.63 -5.04
C ASP A 120 23.28 18.33 -4.29
N SER A 121 23.37 19.66 -4.10
CA SER A 121 22.33 20.44 -3.42
C SER A 121 21.09 20.65 -4.29
N VAL A 122 19.92 20.74 -3.63
CA VAL A 122 18.61 20.93 -4.26
C VAL A 122 18.52 22.30 -4.93
N ASP A 123 19.04 23.35 -4.29
CA ASP A 123 19.03 24.72 -4.82
C ASP A 123 20.21 25.03 -5.76
N GLY A 124 21.16 24.11 -5.89
CA GLY A 124 22.36 24.27 -6.70
C GLY A 124 23.47 25.09 -6.03
N VAL A 125 23.38 25.35 -4.73
CA VAL A 125 24.36 26.09 -3.93
C VAL A 125 25.04 25.14 -2.95
N ALA A 126 26.37 25.21 -2.85
CA ALA A 126 27.12 24.39 -1.91
C ALA A 126 26.83 24.83 -0.46
N ASP A 127 26.74 23.86 0.44
CA ASP A 127 26.66 24.14 1.88
C ASP A 127 27.89 24.92 2.34
N LYS A 128 27.68 25.85 3.27
CA LYS A 128 28.73 26.63 3.93
C LYS A 128 29.18 25.92 5.20
N TRP A 129 30.45 26.08 5.54
CA TRP A 129 31.02 25.47 6.74
C TRP A 129 30.48 26.06 8.05
N ASP A 130 29.94 27.29 8.02
CA ASP A 130 29.46 28.04 9.19
C ASP A 130 27.94 28.03 9.33
N GLN A 131 27.21 27.31 8.47
CA GLN A 131 25.77 27.20 8.59
C GLN A 131 25.39 26.25 9.73
N PRO A 132 24.32 26.54 10.49
CA PRO A 132 23.98 25.78 11.69
C PRO A 132 23.43 24.37 11.40
N ILE A 133 23.11 24.05 10.14
CA ILE A 133 22.56 22.76 9.75
C ILE A 133 22.97 22.43 8.31
N ALA A 134 23.51 21.24 8.07
CA ALA A 134 23.78 20.70 6.74
C ALA A 134 22.93 19.44 6.53
N GLY A 135 23.46 18.43 5.82
CA GLY A 135 22.83 17.11 5.73
C GLY A 135 21.52 17.10 4.95
N VAL A 136 20.82 15.96 5.01
CA VAL A 136 19.50 15.79 4.41
C VAL A 136 18.50 16.83 4.95
N PHE A 137 18.63 17.22 6.21
CA PHE A 137 17.75 18.21 6.84
C PHE A 137 17.86 19.59 6.19
N ASN A 138 19.06 20.08 5.91
CA ASN A 138 19.20 21.34 5.15
C ASN A 138 18.61 21.21 3.75
N GLN A 139 18.91 20.09 3.07
CA GLN A 139 18.41 19.83 1.72
C GLN A 139 16.88 19.72 1.67
N PHE A 140 16.23 19.26 2.74
CA PHE A 140 14.77 19.29 2.87
C PHE A 140 14.22 20.70 3.07
N LYS A 141 14.94 21.63 3.71
CA LYS A 141 14.53 23.04 3.72
C LYS A 141 14.51 23.63 2.32
N GLU A 142 15.56 23.38 1.54
CA GLU A 142 15.65 23.79 0.14
C GLU A 142 14.53 23.17 -0.70
N LEU A 143 14.26 21.87 -0.51
CA LEU A 143 13.19 21.18 -1.21
C LEU A 143 11.82 21.77 -0.88
N LYS A 144 11.52 22.07 0.38
CA LYS A 144 10.25 22.69 0.79
C LYS A 144 10.10 24.13 0.28
N ALA A 145 11.19 24.88 0.12
CA ALA A 145 11.14 26.18 -0.52
C ALA A 145 10.66 26.08 -1.99
N LYS A 146 11.05 25.00 -2.68
CA LYS A 146 10.64 24.70 -4.06
C LYS A 146 9.25 24.08 -4.16
N TYR A 147 8.87 23.26 -3.16
CA TYR A 147 7.61 22.52 -3.08
C TYR A 147 6.84 22.86 -1.80
N PRO A 148 6.24 24.04 -1.67
CA PRO A 148 5.66 24.52 -0.40
C PRO A 148 4.43 23.75 0.09
N LYS A 149 3.88 22.84 -0.74
CA LYS A 149 2.77 21.96 -0.36
C LYS A 149 3.23 20.58 0.13
N LEU A 150 4.47 20.20 -0.16
CA LEU A 150 5.04 18.94 0.26
C LEU A 150 5.23 18.95 1.77
N ARG A 151 4.76 17.90 2.43
CA ARG A 151 4.97 17.70 3.87
C ARG A 151 6.07 16.68 4.10
N ILE A 152 6.82 16.85 5.18
CA ILE A 152 7.86 15.89 5.55
C ILE A 152 7.62 15.47 7.00
N ASN A 153 7.41 14.19 7.26
CA ASN A 153 7.37 13.62 8.60
C ASN A 153 8.71 12.99 8.94
N ILE A 154 9.11 13.02 10.21
CA ILE A 154 10.11 12.09 10.72
C ILE A 154 9.41 10.78 11.06
N SER A 155 9.89 9.66 10.54
CA SER A 155 9.39 8.32 10.91
C SER A 155 10.24 7.76 12.03
N LEU A 156 9.61 7.43 13.16
CA LEU A 156 10.27 6.87 14.34
C LEU A 156 10.14 5.35 14.31
N GLY A 157 11.26 4.64 14.41
CA GLY A 157 11.27 3.17 14.42
C GLY A 157 11.68 2.55 13.09
N GLY A 158 10.78 1.77 12.50
CA GLY A 158 11.08 0.77 11.49
C GLY A 158 11.55 -0.54 12.15
N TRP A 159 11.80 -1.55 11.31
CA TRP A 159 12.18 -2.90 11.73
C TRP A 159 13.20 -2.92 12.89
N THR A 160 14.38 -2.33 12.68
CA THR A 160 15.52 -2.44 13.62
C THR A 160 15.44 -1.49 14.82
N TYR A 161 14.76 -0.34 14.73
CA TYR A 161 14.73 0.69 15.79
C TYR A 161 13.48 0.63 16.67
N SER A 162 12.64 -0.39 16.49
CA SER A 162 11.37 -0.52 17.22
C SER A 162 11.50 -1.00 18.68
N LYS A 163 12.68 -1.46 19.11
CA LYS A 163 12.88 -2.19 20.36
C LYS A 163 12.33 -1.51 21.62
N TYR A 164 12.51 -0.20 21.75
CA TYR A 164 12.21 0.53 22.98
C TYR A 164 10.84 1.22 22.99
N PHE A 165 9.99 0.99 21.98
CA PHE A 165 8.63 1.54 21.99
C PHE A 165 7.82 1.01 23.16
N HIS A 166 7.92 -0.28 23.47
CA HIS A 166 7.26 -0.89 24.62
C HIS A 166 7.56 -0.12 25.91
N ASP A 167 8.84 0.14 26.18
CA ASP A 167 9.28 0.83 27.39
C ASP A 167 8.80 2.29 27.41
N ALA A 168 8.95 3.00 26.30
CA ALA A 168 8.53 4.38 26.15
C ALA A 168 7.00 4.52 26.32
N ALA A 169 6.23 3.57 25.78
CA ALA A 169 4.78 3.55 25.81
C ALA A 169 4.18 3.11 27.16
N ARG A 170 4.96 2.45 28.02
CA ARG A 170 4.47 1.68 29.18
C ARG A 170 3.67 2.46 30.20
N THR A 171 4.07 3.69 30.51
CA THR A 171 3.45 4.51 31.56
C THR A 171 3.06 5.89 31.04
N ASP A 172 2.13 6.56 31.70
CA ASP A 172 1.77 7.95 31.36
C ASP A 172 2.99 8.89 31.41
N ALA A 173 3.84 8.73 32.43
CA ALA A 173 5.05 9.54 32.59
C ALA A 173 6.07 9.27 31.48
N SER A 174 6.34 8.01 31.14
CA SER A 174 7.27 7.66 30.06
C SER A 174 6.77 8.13 28.70
N ARG A 175 5.46 7.96 28.40
CA ARG A 175 4.85 8.46 27.16
C ARG A 175 5.01 9.97 27.02
N LYS A 176 4.69 10.72 28.07
CA LYS A 176 4.84 12.19 28.07
C LYS A 176 6.29 12.61 27.86
N LYS A 177 7.25 11.94 28.53
CA LYS A 177 8.69 12.20 28.37
C LYS A 177 9.13 11.95 26.93
N PHE A 178 8.77 10.78 26.38
CA PHE A 178 9.11 10.39 25.02
C PHE A 178 8.54 11.37 23.99
N VAL A 179 7.23 11.59 24.00
CA VAL A 179 6.53 12.48 23.05
C VAL A 179 7.09 13.91 23.13
N ALA A 180 7.30 14.44 24.34
CA ALA A 180 7.83 15.78 24.51
C ALA A 180 9.24 15.93 23.93
N SER A 181 10.09 14.91 24.09
CA SER A 181 11.42 14.93 23.49
C SER A 181 11.39 14.92 21.96
N CYS A 182 10.49 14.15 21.34
CA CYS A 182 10.36 14.07 19.89
C CYS A 182 9.78 15.37 19.30
N VAL A 183 8.76 15.95 19.94
CA VAL A 183 8.22 17.26 19.55
C VAL A 183 9.29 18.34 19.69
N LYS A 184 10.10 18.31 20.75
CA LYS A 184 11.21 19.25 20.91
C LYS A 184 12.27 19.10 19.81
N GLN A 185 12.76 17.89 19.59
CA GLN A 185 13.86 17.65 18.65
C GLN A 185 13.44 17.91 17.20
N TYR A 186 12.33 17.31 16.75
CA TYR A 186 11.98 17.32 15.33
C TYR A 186 10.97 18.42 14.95
N ILE A 187 10.02 18.76 15.82
CA ILE A 187 8.98 19.74 15.50
C ILE A 187 9.43 21.17 15.84
N ALA A 188 9.89 21.39 17.08
CA ALA A 188 10.50 22.66 17.47
C ALA A 188 11.89 22.83 16.82
N GLY A 189 12.53 21.73 16.42
CA GLY A 189 13.79 21.74 15.67
C GLY A 189 15.04 21.89 16.53
N ASP A 190 14.95 21.56 17.82
CA ASP A 190 16.07 21.63 18.76
C ASP A 190 16.96 20.38 18.64
N LEU A 191 17.82 20.37 17.62
CA LEU A 191 18.78 19.29 17.43
C LEU A 191 19.92 19.35 18.47
N PRO A 192 20.47 18.20 18.90
CA PRO A 192 21.76 18.16 19.58
C PRO A 192 22.85 18.87 18.78
N VAL A 193 23.83 19.46 19.48
CA VAL A 193 24.99 20.06 18.82
C VAL A 193 26.06 18.98 18.64
N GLU A 194 26.31 18.60 17.38
CA GLU A 194 27.28 17.58 17.00
C GLU A 194 28.08 18.06 15.78
N GLY A 195 29.41 17.86 15.81
CA GLY A 195 30.27 18.23 14.68
C GLY A 195 30.27 19.72 14.32
N GLY A 196 29.76 20.60 15.19
CA GLY A 196 29.57 22.04 14.91
C GLY A 196 28.22 22.41 14.31
N TYR A 197 27.33 21.44 14.08
CA TYR A 197 25.98 21.62 13.55
C TYR A 197 24.93 21.32 14.62
N GLY A 198 23.70 21.75 14.37
CA GLY A 198 22.56 21.60 15.28
C GLY A 198 22.42 22.75 16.27
N GLY A 199 21.60 22.55 17.29
CA GLY A 199 21.22 23.57 18.28
C GLY A 199 19.75 24.01 18.19
N PRO A 200 19.33 24.93 19.08
CA PRO A 200 17.93 25.31 19.23
C PRO A 200 17.32 25.85 17.94
N GLY A 201 16.15 25.32 17.54
CA GLY A 201 15.39 25.73 16.37
C GLY A 201 16.08 25.53 15.00
N THR A 202 17.23 24.85 14.95
CA THR A 202 17.98 24.70 13.70
C THR A 202 17.27 23.84 12.67
N ALA A 203 16.45 22.88 13.08
CA ALA A 203 15.58 22.08 12.20
C ALA A 203 14.13 22.60 12.10
N ALA A 204 13.81 23.75 12.73
CA ALA A 204 12.44 24.25 12.78
C ALA A 204 11.86 24.44 11.37
N GLY A 205 10.63 23.95 11.17
CA GLY A 205 9.92 24.06 9.91
C GLY A 205 10.31 23.02 8.85
N ILE A 206 11.28 22.14 9.10
CA ILE A 206 11.55 20.98 8.23
C ILE A 206 10.40 19.99 8.33
N PHE A 207 10.13 19.51 9.54
CA PHE A 207 9.13 18.47 9.76
C PHE A 207 7.72 19.07 9.96
N ASP A 208 6.75 18.45 9.30
CA ASP A 208 5.32 18.76 9.33
C ASP A 208 4.52 17.70 10.09
N GLY A 209 5.19 16.75 10.72
CA GLY A 209 4.55 15.71 11.49
C GLY A 209 5.52 14.63 11.96
N ILE A 210 4.93 13.63 12.61
CA ILE A 210 5.61 12.44 13.10
C ILE A 210 4.87 11.24 12.55
N ASP A 211 5.63 10.29 12.02
CA ASP A 211 5.18 8.96 11.63
C ASP A 211 5.69 7.95 12.67
N ILE A 212 4.82 7.05 13.14
CA ILE A 212 5.17 6.00 14.10
C ILE A 212 5.25 4.66 13.38
N ASP A 213 6.43 4.07 13.34
CA ASP A 213 6.68 2.78 12.73
C ASP A 213 7.18 1.80 13.80
N TRP A 214 6.27 1.40 14.70
CA TRP A 214 6.54 0.39 15.72
C TRP A 214 6.20 -0.99 15.17
N GLU A 215 7.22 -1.82 15.00
CA GLU A 215 7.12 -3.20 14.50
C GLU A 215 7.45 -4.24 15.61
N TYR A 216 6.48 -4.75 16.37
CA TYR A 216 5.06 -4.40 16.41
C TYR A 216 4.54 -4.34 17.86
N PRO A 217 3.55 -3.49 18.18
CA PRO A 217 2.96 -3.45 19.52
C PRO A 217 2.44 -4.83 19.93
N GLY A 218 2.93 -5.34 21.06
CA GLY A 218 2.40 -6.55 21.72
C GLY A 218 2.64 -7.87 20.99
N SER A 219 3.38 -7.87 19.88
CA SER A 219 3.73 -9.07 19.11
C SER A 219 5.22 -9.39 19.26
N PRO A 220 5.58 -10.68 19.37
CA PRO A 220 6.97 -11.13 19.32
C PRO A 220 7.56 -11.12 17.90
N ASP A 221 6.75 -10.90 16.87
CA ASP A 221 7.10 -11.08 15.45
C ASP A 221 7.70 -9.81 14.82
N GLY A 222 8.36 -8.98 15.63
CA GLY A 222 9.19 -7.87 15.17
C GLY A 222 10.66 -8.27 15.06
N HIS A 223 11.54 -7.28 14.88
CA HIS A 223 12.99 -7.52 14.90
C HIS A 223 13.45 -8.21 16.20
N LEU A 224 14.46 -9.06 16.08
CA LEU A 224 15.02 -9.81 17.19
C LEU A 224 15.40 -8.86 18.36
N GLY A 225 15.00 -9.22 19.57
CA GLY A 225 15.30 -8.45 20.77
C GLY A 225 14.36 -7.28 21.04
N ASN A 226 13.35 -7.03 20.18
CA ASN A 226 12.31 -6.06 20.49
C ASN A 226 11.61 -6.39 21.81
N HIS A 227 11.38 -5.38 22.64
CA HIS A 227 10.57 -5.54 23.84
C HIS A 227 9.09 -5.48 23.45
N TYR A 228 8.27 -6.32 24.08
CA TYR A 228 6.83 -6.39 23.82
C TYR A 228 6.08 -6.89 25.05
N GLY A 229 4.80 -6.53 25.16
CA GLY A 229 3.91 -7.01 26.21
C GLY A 229 2.43 -6.87 25.82
N PRO A 230 1.51 -7.64 26.43
CA PRO A 230 0.08 -7.57 26.11
C PRO A 230 -0.53 -6.16 26.34
N GLU A 231 0.04 -5.37 27.25
CA GLU A 231 -0.36 -3.99 27.52
C GLU A 231 -0.08 -3.03 26.36
N ASP A 232 0.77 -3.41 25.40
CA ASP A 232 1.07 -2.60 24.22
C ASP A 232 -0.18 -2.31 23.40
N LYS A 233 -1.20 -3.18 23.46
CA LYS A 233 -2.48 -2.95 22.80
C LYS A 233 -3.13 -1.64 23.22
N GLN A 234 -3.19 -1.37 24.52
CA GLN A 234 -3.72 -0.11 25.04
C GLN A 234 -2.67 0.99 25.06
N ASN A 235 -1.40 0.65 25.34
CA ASN A 235 -0.32 1.63 25.42
C ASN A 235 -0.02 2.29 24.07
N PHE A 236 -0.16 1.57 22.96
CA PHE A 236 -0.02 2.15 21.63
C PHE A 236 -1.11 3.19 21.35
N THR A 237 -2.38 2.90 21.67
CA THR A 237 -3.48 3.88 21.58
C THR A 237 -3.20 5.12 22.43
N LEU A 238 -2.74 4.93 23.66
CA LEU A 238 -2.40 6.03 24.57
C LEU A 238 -1.18 6.83 24.11
N LEU A 239 -0.22 6.18 23.46
CA LEU A 239 0.94 6.84 22.87
C LEU A 239 0.51 7.74 21.71
N LEU A 240 -0.32 7.24 20.79
CA LEU A 240 -0.87 8.04 19.69
C LEU A 240 -1.72 9.22 20.20
N ALA A 241 -2.50 9.01 21.25
CA ALA A 241 -3.27 10.08 21.90
C ALA A 241 -2.36 11.18 22.46
N GLU A 242 -1.24 10.81 23.10
CA GLU A 242 -0.30 11.79 23.65
C GLU A 242 0.46 12.54 22.55
N PHE A 243 0.90 11.86 21.48
CA PHE A 243 1.46 12.52 20.29
C PHE A 243 0.48 13.54 19.71
N ARG A 244 -0.77 13.14 19.45
CA ARG A 244 -1.80 14.03 18.89
C ARG A 244 -1.98 15.27 19.75
N LYS A 245 -2.11 15.08 21.06
CA LYS A 245 -2.28 16.16 22.04
C LYS A 245 -1.11 17.15 22.02
N GLN A 246 0.13 16.69 22.04
CA GLN A 246 1.28 17.59 22.08
C GLN A 246 1.54 18.26 20.73
N LEU A 247 1.31 17.57 19.61
CA LEU A 247 1.37 18.14 18.28
C LEU A 247 0.31 19.23 18.09
N ASP A 248 -0.91 19.03 18.58
CA ASP A 248 -1.98 20.03 18.52
C ASP A 248 -1.69 21.24 19.42
N ALA A 249 -1.16 21.01 20.63
CA ALA A 249 -0.74 22.08 21.52
C ALA A 249 0.38 22.92 20.91
N HIS A 250 1.39 22.27 20.32
CA HIS A 250 2.47 22.96 19.61
C HIS A 250 1.93 23.72 18.40
N GLY A 251 1.06 23.11 17.60
CA GLY A 251 0.37 23.75 16.48
C GLY A 251 -0.42 25.00 16.86
N ALA A 252 -1.21 24.92 17.92
CA ALA A 252 -1.99 26.04 18.45
C ALA A 252 -1.08 27.20 18.91
N ALA A 253 0.06 26.90 19.53
CA ALA A 253 1.05 27.91 19.92
C ALA A 253 1.80 28.54 18.73
N HIS A 254 1.82 27.89 17.56
CA HIS A 254 2.58 28.30 16.38
C HIS A 254 1.66 28.57 15.18
N GLY A 255 0.70 29.48 15.37
CA GLY A 255 -0.16 29.98 14.29
C GLY A 255 -1.25 29.01 13.83
N GLY A 256 -1.60 28.01 14.65
CA GLY A 256 -2.65 27.05 14.34
C GLY A 256 -2.24 26.00 13.30
N LYS A 257 -0.93 25.78 13.10
CA LYS A 257 -0.43 24.77 12.15
C LYS A 257 -0.86 23.37 12.59
N LYS A 258 -1.51 22.63 11.69
CA LYS A 258 -1.81 21.21 11.92
C LYS A 258 -0.61 20.35 11.52
N TYR A 259 0.05 19.73 12.50
CA TYR A 259 1.07 18.71 12.27
C TYR A 259 0.43 17.35 12.04
N LEU A 260 0.97 16.60 11.07
CA LEU A 260 0.54 15.23 10.78
C LEU A 260 0.95 14.28 11.91
N LEU A 261 0.07 13.33 12.20
CA LEU A 261 0.41 12.12 12.92
C LEU A 261 0.03 10.92 12.06
N THR A 262 1.00 10.16 11.60
CA THR A 262 0.79 8.94 10.80
C THR A 262 1.42 7.74 11.49
N ALA A 263 1.09 6.54 11.04
CA ALA A 263 1.76 5.33 11.50
C ALA A 263 1.85 4.29 10.39
N ALA A 264 3.00 3.63 10.28
CA ALA A 264 3.12 2.37 9.54
C ALA A 264 2.56 1.23 10.41
N LEU A 265 1.66 0.44 9.82
CA LEU A 265 0.86 -0.54 10.56
C LEU A 265 0.85 -1.90 9.84
N PRO A 266 0.75 -3.02 10.60
CA PRO A 266 0.89 -4.36 10.03
C PRO A 266 -0.27 -4.73 9.10
N ALA A 267 0.03 -5.62 8.15
CA ALA A 267 -0.97 -6.25 7.28
C ALA A 267 -1.44 -7.64 7.78
N GLY A 268 -0.74 -8.24 8.75
CA GLY A 268 -1.07 -9.57 9.29
C GLY A 268 -2.06 -9.55 10.44
N GLN A 269 -3.09 -10.40 10.41
CA GLN A 269 -4.08 -10.54 11.48
C GLN A 269 -3.45 -10.96 12.82
N ASP A 270 -2.36 -11.74 12.76
CA ASP A 270 -1.52 -12.14 13.90
C ASP A 270 -0.89 -10.95 14.63
N LYS A 271 -0.63 -9.85 13.92
CA LYS A 271 -0.11 -8.59 14.46
C LYS A 271 -1.21 -7.57 14.74
N ILE A 272 -2.17 -7.41 13.83
CA ILE A 272 -3.30 -6.47 13.95
C ILE A 272 -4.15 -6.74 15.21
N LYS A 273 -4.29 -8.00 15.65
CA LYS A 273 -5.04 -8.35 16.88
C LYS A 273 -4.52 -7.66 18.14
N HIS A 274 -3.27 -7.21 18.14
CA HIS A 274 -2.64 -6.48 19.23
C HIS A 274 -2.89 -4.97 19.18
N ILE A 275 -3.73 -4.47 18.28
CA ILE A 275 -4.02 -3.04 18.12
C ILE A 275 -5.51 -2.78 18.33
N GLU A 276 -5.86 -1.65 18.94
CA GLU A 276 -7.26 -1.18 19.06
C GLU A 276 -7.68 -0.46 17.78
N THR A 277 -7.91 -1.24 16.72
CA THR A 277 -8.24 -0.78 15.36
C THR A 277 -9.40 0.23 15.33
N ASP A 278 -10.36 0.08 16.23
CA ASP A 278 -11.56 0.91 16.39
C ASP A 278 -11.31 2.26 17.07
N LYS A 279 -10.14 2.44 17.70
CA LYS A 279 -9.81 3.63 18.50
C LYS A 279 -8.74 4.50 17.88
N ILE A 280 -7.70 3.90 17.31
CA ILE A 280 -6.51 4.66 16.90
C ILE A 280 -6.78 5.64 15.73
N GLY A 281 -7.82 5.37 14.92
CA GLY A 281 -8.25 6.25 13.83
C GLY A 281 -8.70 7.65 14.29
N ALA A 282 -8.98 7.85 15.58
CA ALA A 282 -9.30 9.16 16.15
C ALA A 282 -8.06 10.09 16.21
N TYR A 283 -6.86 9.53 16.28
CA TYR A 283 -5.61 10.28 16.47
C TYR A 283 -4.81 10.43 15.18
N LEU A 284 -4.82 9.40 14.33
CA LEU A 284 -4.06 9.39 13.09
C LEU A 284 -4.72 10.25 12.00
N ASP A 285 -3.89 10.95 11.24
CA ASP A 285 -4.26 11.52 9.95
C ASP A 285 -4.31 10.43 8.87
N TYR A 286 -3.28 9.57 8.84
CA TYR A 286 -3.22 8.40 7.96
C TYR A 286 -2.63 7.17 8.68
N ALA A 287 -3.17 6.00 8.35
CA ALA A 287 -2.61 4.70 8.66
C ALA A 287 -2.01 4.08 7.39
N ASN A 288 -0.70 3.90 7.40
CA ASN A 288 0.09 3.38 6.29
C ASN A 288 0.19 1.86 6.43
N ILE A 289 -0.71 1.10 5.82
CA ILE A 289 -0.68 -0.35 5.99
C ILE A 289 0.43 -0.94 5.12
N MET A 290 1.36 -1.65 5.75
CA MET A 290 2.50 -2.31 5.10
C MET A 290 2.06 -3.57 4.38
N THR A 291 1.27 -3.40 3.30
CA THR A 291 0.64 -4.49 2.52
C THR A 291 1.62 -5.15 1.53
N TYR A 292 2.81 -5.45 2.02
CA TYR A 292 3.92 -6.15 1.37
C TYR A 292 4.59 -7.07 2.41
N ASP A 293 5.68 -7.74 2.05
CA ASP A 293 6.39 -8.65 2.97
C ASP A 293 5.59 -9.82 3.53
N MET A 294 4.57 -10.26 2.78
CA MET A 294 3.73 -11.40 3.15
C MET A 294 4.42 -12.74 2.90
N HIS A 295 5.36 -12.79 1.94
CA HIS A 295 6.15 -13.96 1.57
C HIS A 295 7.56 -13.56 1.17
N GLY A 296 8.56 -14.34 1.58
CA GLY A 296 9.96 -13.99 1.39
C GLY A 296 10.90 -15.16 1.60
N ALA A 297 12.21 -14.92 1.44
CA ALA A 297 13.21 -15.99 1.55
C ALA A 297 13.31 -16.63 2.95
N TRP A 298 12.68 -16.05 3.98
CA TRP A 298 12.50 -16.68 5.28
C TRP A 298 11.52 -17.87 5.27
N ASP A 299 10.74 -18.03 4.20
CA ASP A 299 9.93 -19.23 3.95
C ASP A 299 10.81 -20.48 3.65
N GLY A 300 12.11 -20.42 3.97
CA GLY A 300 13.07 -21.52 3.88
C GLY A 300 13.37 -21.93 2.44
N ASP A 301 13.29 -23.24 2.18
CA ASP A 301 13.45 -23.84 0.85
C ASP A 301 12.20 -23.66 -0.03
N GLY A 302 11.45 -22.58 0.19
CA GLY A 302 10.17 -22.29 -0.44
C GLY A 302 8.98 -22.93 0.30
N PRO A 303 7.78 -22.84 -0.27
CA PRO A 303 7.51 -22.49 -1.66
C PRO A 303 7.62 -20.99 -1.95
N THR A 304 8.12 -20.66 -3.14
CA THR A 304 8.07 -19.30 -3.69
C THR A 304 6.63 -18.83 -3.83
N TYR A 305 6.33 -17.63 -3.35
CA TYR A 305 4.99 -17.05 -3.50
C TYR A 305 5.02 -15.52 -3.50
N HIS A 306 3.86 -14.90 -3.68
CA HIS A 306 3.77 -13.45 -3.90
C HIS A 306 4.05 -12.66 -2.62
N GLN A 307 4.90 -11.63 -2.61
CA GLN A 307 5.15 -10.88 -1.37
C GLN A 307 3.98 -9.99 -0.94
N SER A 308 3.01 -9.81 -1.83
CA SER A 308 1.97 -8.79 -1.71
C SER A 308 0.74 -9.16 -2.56
N PRO A 309 0.16 -10.37 -2.36
CA PRO A 309 -1.00 -10.81 -3.13
C PRO A 309 -2.21 -9.95 -2.77
N LEU A 310 -2.91 -9.40 -3.78
CA LEU A 310 -4.12 -8.60 -3.53
C LEU A 310 -5.19 -9.45 -2.85
N TYR A 311 -5.38 -10.68 -3.34
CA TYR A 311 -6.31 -11.66 -2.78
C TYR A 311 -5.58 -12.97 -2.44
N SER A 312 -6.09 -13.70 -1.46
CA SER A 312 -5.66 -15.07 -1.22
C SER A 312 -6.25 -16.00 -2.29
N GLY A 313 -5.41 -16.83 -2.92
CA GLY A 313 -5.81 -17.80 -3.95
C GLY A 313 -5.87 -19.23 -3.41
N ALA A 314 -6.57 -20.13 -4.10
CA ALA A 314 -6.57 -21.55 -3.76
C ALA A 314 -5.18 -22.18 -3.98
N GLY A 315 -4.40 -21.59 -4.90
CA GLY A 315 -3.00 -21.95 -5.16
C GLY A 315 -1.99 -21.36 -4.18
N ASP A 316 -2.41 -20.62 -3.16
CA ASP A 316 -1.52 -20.13 -2.11
C ASP A 316 -1.03 -21.31 -1.28
N PRO A 317 0.28 -21.60 -1.24
CA PRO A 317 0.79 -22.78 -0.59
C PRO A 317 1.04 -22.59 0.92
N THR A 318 0.78 -21.40 1.47
CA THR A 318 1.18 -21.06 2.83
C THR A 318 0.15 -21.44 3.88
N ASP A 319 0.58 -21.58 5.13
CA ASP A 319 -0.33 -21.94 6.20
C ASP A 319 -1.28 -20.78 6.55
N PRO A 320 -2.55 -21.08 6.85
CA PRO A 320 -3.45 -20.09 7.42
C PRO A 320 -2.92 -19.48 8.71
N ILE A 321 -3.19 -18.20 8.90
CA ILE A 321 -2.84 -17.47 10.11
C ILE A 321 -3.74 -17.95 11.24
N LYS A 322 -3.12 -18.42 12.33
CA LYS A 322 -3.85 -18.88 13.52
C LYS A 322 -4.42 -17.68 14.31
N PRO A 323 -5.57 -17.84 14.97
CA PRO A 323 -6.37 -19.05 15.11
C PRO A 323 -7.42 -19.25 13.99
N GLY A 324 -7.44 -18.37 12.98
CA GLY A 324 -8.40 -18.43 11.87
C GLY A 324 -7.98 -19.37 10.74
N THR A 325 -8.58 -19.15 9.58
CA THR A 325 -8.37 -19.94 8.35
C THR A 325 -7.95 -19.07 7.17
N GLU A 326 -7.68 -17.79 7.39
CA GLU A 326 -7.30 -16.84 6.34
C GLU A 326 -5.79 -16.76 6.22
N LYS A 327 -5.30 -16.35 5.05
CA LYS A 327 -3.87 -16.17 4.76
C LYS A 327 -3.54 -14.69 4.62
N TYR A 328 -2.24 -14.39 4.53
CA TYR A 328 -1.81 -13.05 4.19
C TYR A 328 -2.31 -12.65 2.80
N SER A 329 -3.03 -11.54 2.73
CA SER A 329 -3.35 -10.84 1.48
C SER A 329 -3.70 -9.40 1.80
N ILE A 330 -3.60 -8.53 0.80
CA ILE A 330 -4.00 -7.12 0.94
C ILE A 330 -5.48 -7.03 1.32
N ASP A 331 -6.35 -7.81 0.69
CA ASP A 331 -7.78 -7.84 0.99
C ASP A 331 -8.06 -8.20 2.46
N ASN A 332 -7.48 -9.30 2.93
CA ASN A 332 -7.63 -9.73 4.32
C ASN A 332 -7.10 -8.72 5.34
N ALA A 333 -5.97 -8.06 5.03
CA ALA A 333 -5.41 -7.00 5.87
C ALA A 333 -6.40 -5.83 6.01
N ILE A 334 -6.97 -5.39 4.89
CA ILE A 334 -7.86 -4.23 4.82
C ILE A 334 -9.20 -4.53 5.47
N ASP A 335 -9.75 -5.73 5.26
CA ASP A 335 -10.91 -6.23 6.00
C ASP A 335 -10.66 -6.22 7.51
N ALA A 336 -9.49 -6.67 7.96
CA ALA A 336 -9.17 -6.70 9.38
C ALA A 336 -9.17 -5.30 10.00
N TRP A 337 -8.65 -4.29 9.30
CA TRP A 337 -8.65 -2.90 9.78
C TRP A 337 -10.05 -2.26 9.76
N ILE A 338 -10.81 -2.45 8.68
CA ILE A 338 -12.08 -1.74 8.46
C ILE A 338 -13.26 -2.50 9.04
N ASP A 339 -13.41 -3.78 8.69
CA ASP A 339 -14.59 -4.59 8.98
C ASP A 339 -14.40 -5.46 10.23
N GLY A 340 -13.15 -5.74 10.59
CA GLY A 340 -12.78 -6.59 11.71
C GLY A 340 -12.74 -8.07 11.33
N LYS A 341 -12.08 -8.86 12.17
CA LYS A 341 -12.02 -10.31 12.02
C LYS A 341 -12.21 -10.96 13.39
N PRO A 342 -13.46 -11.30 13.76
CA PRO A 342 -13.77 -11.83 15.09
C PRO A 342 -13.00 -13.10 15.46
N ALA A 343 -12.70 -13.96 14.48
CA ALA A 343 -11.89 -15.17 14.69
C ALA A 343 -10.50 -14.86 15.27
N TYR A 344 -9.94 -13.67 14.99
CA TYR A 344 -8.64 -13.22 15.48
C TYR A 344 -8.75 -12.25 16.66
N GLY A 345 -9.97 -11.92 17.10
CA GLY A 345 -10.19 -10.88 18.12
C GLY A 345 -9.92 -9.46 17.63
N ILE A 346 -10.05 -9.22 16.33
CA ILE A 346 -9.86 -7.90 15.70
C ILE A 346 -11.22 -7.21 15.58
N ALA A 347 -11.33 -6.01 16.16
CA ALA A 347 -12.59 -5.26 16.23
C ALA A 347 -12.99 -4.61 14.89
N GLY A 348 -12.03 -4.27 14.02
CA GLY A 348 -12.28 -3.44 12.85
C GLY A 348 -12.51 -1.98 13.24
N GLY A 349 -13.29 -1.25 12.45
CA GLY A 349 -13.73 0.10 12.74
C GLY A 349 -12.76 1.22 12.36
N PHE A 350 -11.61 0.90 11.74
CA PHE A 350 -10.70 1.94 11.28
C PHE A 350 -11.32 2.72 10.09
N PRO A 351 -11.26 4.06 10.06
CA PRO A 351 -11.83 4.84 8.97
C PRO A 351 -11.11 4.57 7.63
N ALA A 352 -11.81 3.98 6.67
CA ALA A 352 -11.25 3.64 5.34
C ALA A 352 -10.56 4.83 4.66
N ASN A 353 -11.17 6.01 4.73
CA ASN A 353 -10.65 7.25 4.14
C ASN A 353 -9.39 7.83 4.83
N LYS A 354 -8.87 7.16 5.86
CA LYS A 354 -7.57 7.43 6.48
C LYS A 354 -6.55 6.30 6.27
N LEU A 355 -6.94 5.20 5.65
CA LEU A 355 -6.08 4.04 5.45
C LEU A 355 -5.44 4.12 4.05
N THR A 356 -4.11 4.05 3.95
CA THR A 356 -3.40 3.95 2.66
C THR A 356 -2.88 2.55 2.39
N LEU A 357 -2.88 2.12 1.14
CA LEU A 357 -2.23 0.86 0.73
C LEU A 357 -0.73 1.04 0.54
N GLY A 358 0.03 0.04 0.96
CA GLY A 358 1.47 -0.07 0.73
C GLY A 358 1.81 -0.52 -0.71
N TYR A 359 2.86 0.09 -1.25
CA TYR A 359 3.47 -0.23 -2.54
C TYR A 359 4.98 -0.36 -2.38
N GLU A 360 5.51 -1.50 -2.76
CA GLU A 360 6.92 -1.86 -2.63
C GLU A 360 7.73 -1.53 -3.89
N PHE A 361 8.85 -0.81 -3.73
CA PHE A 361 9.85 -0.54 -4.78
C PHE A 361 11.02 -1.53 -4.74
N TYR A 362 10.81 -2.68 -4.10
CA TYR A 362 11.72 -3.79 -4.02
C TYR A 362 10.97 -5.11 -4.20
N TYR A 363 11.74 -6.15 -4.46
CA TYR A 363 11.29 -7.46 -4.84
C TYR A 363 11.88 -8.48 -3.88
N ARG A 364 11.04 -9.43 -3.45
CA ARG A 364 11.50 -10.62 -2.75
C ARG A 364 11.86 -11.70 -3.75
N GLY A 365 12.96 -12.40 -3.53
CA GLY A 365 13.50 -13.32 -4.52
C GLY A 365 14.20 -14.56 -4.00
N TRP A 366 14.15 -15.63 -4.78
CA TRP A 366 14.71 -16.95 -4.50
C TRP A 366 15.54 -17.43 -5.67
N LYS A 367 16.45 -18.38 -5.42
CA LYS A 367 17.30 -19.04 -6.44
C LYS A 367 17.17 -20.55 -6.45
N GLY A 368 17.58 -21.16 -7.55
CA GLY A 368 17.48 -22.61 -7.76
C GLY A 368 16.02 -23.07 -7.82
N VAL A 369 15.15 -22.21 -8.32
CA VAL A 369 13.72 -22.45 -8.42
C VAL A 369 13.44 -23.16 -9.75
N PRO A 370 12.87 -24.37 -9.76
CA PRO A 370 12.49 -25.03 -11.00
C PRO A 370 11.34 -24.25 -11.68
N ALA A 371 11.30 -24.24 -13.00
CA ALA A 371 10.25 -23.49 -13.72
C ALA A 371 8.85 -24.07 -13.43
N GLY A 372 8.73 -25.40 -13.26
CA GLY A 372 7.43 -26.05 -13.11
C GLY A 372 6.48 -25.73 -14.28
N THR A 373 5.18 -25.71 -14.01
CA THR A 373 4.14 -25.33 -14.99
C THR A 373 3.76 -23.85 -14.93
N ARG A 374 4.20 -23.14 -13.89
CA ARG A 374 3.86 -21.73 -13.61
C ARG A 374 5.10 -20.85 -13.41
N ASN A 375 6.16 -21.12 -14.15
CA ASN A 375 7.39 -20.30 -14.18
C ASN A 375 7.88 -19.93 -12.78
N GLY A 376 8.14 -20.93 -11.95
CA GLY A 376 8.69 -20.76 -10.62
C GLY A 376 7.71 -20.35 -9.53
N LEU A 377 6.41 -20.17 -9.81
CA LEU A 377 5.40 -19.88 -8.78
C LEU A 377 5.00 -21.15 -8.00
N ALA A 378 4.94 -21.03 -6.67
CA ALA A 378 4.64 -22.13 -5.74
C ALA A 378 5.59 -23.32 -5.93
N GLN A 379 6.87 -23.04 -6.13
CA GLN A 379 7.93 -24.04 -6.34
C GLN A 379 8.92 -24.02 -5.16
N PRO A 380 9.60 -25.15 -4.89
CA PRO A 380 10.71 -25.14 -3.94
C PRO A 380 11.85 -24.26 -4.43
N ALA A 381 12.69 -23.80 -3.50
CA ALA A 381 13.88 -23.02 -3.75
C ALA A 381 15.08 -23.65 -3.04
N THR A 382 16.28 -23.25 -3.45
CA THR A 382 17.54 -23.64 -2.75
C THR A 382 18.04 -22.53 -1.82
N GLY A 383 17.25 -21.47 -1.66
CA GLY A 383 17.52 -20.33 -0.79
C GLY A 383 17.23 -18.98 -1.45
N ALA A 384 17.59 -17.93 -0.73
CA ALA A 384 17.44 -16.55 -1.15
C ALA A 384 18.20 -16.24 -2.46
N SER A 385 17.63 -15.39 -3.30
CA SER A 385 18.34 -14.77 -4.43
C SER A 385 19.61 -14.06 -3.94
N ALA A 386 20.61 -13.92 -4.81
CA ALA A 386 21.86 -13.28 -4.43
C ALA A 386 21.64 -11.80 -4.08
N ALA A 387 22.39 -11.30 -3.10
CA ALA A 387 22.44 -9.87 -2.80
C ALA A 387 22.84 -9.08 -4.05
N ARG A 388 22.17 -7.95 -4.29
CA ARG A 388 22.46 -7.06 -5.41
C ARG A 388 23.33 -5.88 -4.93
N PRO A 389 24.05 -5.16 -5.82
CA PRO A 389 25.04 -4.17 -5.42
C PRO A 389 24.51 -3.02 -4.55
N VAL A 390 23.24 -2.66 -4.74
CA VAL A 390 22.56 -1.57 -4.06
C VAL A 390 21.70 -2.08 -2.91
N SER A 391 20.88 -3.12 -3.10
CA SER A 391 20.07 -3.67 -2.00
C SER A 391 20.91 -4.35 -0.92
N GLN A 392 22.06 -4.91 -1.30
CA GLN A 392 23.07 -5.53 -0.42
C GLN A 392 22.57 -6.63 0.53
N GLN A 393 21.34 -7.11 0.33
CA GLN A 393 20.71 -8.14 1.13
C GLN A 393 20.26 -9.30 0.23
N ALA A 394 20.66 -10.52 0.60
CA ALA A 394 20.19 -11.70 -0.10
C ALA A 394 18.67 -11.83 0.04
N GLY A 395 17.99 -12.20 -1.05
CA GLY A 395 16.54 -12.32 -1.08
C GLY A 395 15.78 -11.03 -1.35
N ILE A 396 16.47 -9.90 -1.46
CA ILE A 396 15.88 -8.59 -1.77
C ILE A 396 16.63 -7.95 -2.94
N ALA A 397 15.87 -7.45 -3.91
CA ALA A 397 16.41 -6.64 -5.01
C ALA A 397 15.54 -5.41 -5.22
N HIS A 398 16.15 -4.23 -5.37
CA HIS A 398 15.39 -3.05 -5.74
C HIS A 398 14.89 -3.13 -7.19
N TYR A 399 13.79 -2.43 -7.50
CA TYR A 399 13.26 -2.36 -8.87
C TYR A 399 14.36 -1.99 -9.88
N LYS A 400 15.16 -0.98 -9.57
CA LYS A 400 16.27 -0.50 -10.42
C LYS A 400 17.38 -1.53 -10.68
N GLU A 401 17.47 -2.58 -9.87
CA GLU A 401 18.49 -3.64 -10.01
C GLU A 401 18.03 -4.81 -10.87
N LEU A 402 16.74 -4.86 -11.22
CA LEU A 402 16.14 -5.95 -11.97
C LEU A 402 15.84 -5.59 -13.44
N GLY A 403 16.53 -4.58 -13.98
CA GLY A 403 16.45 -4.24 -15.41
C GLY A 403 16.76 -5.44 -16.30
N GLY A 404 15.97 -5.63 -17.36
CA GLY A 404 15.96 -6.81 -18.22
C GLY A 404 15.16 -8.00 -17.68
N ILE A 405 14.63 -7.92 -16.44
CA ILE A 405 13.75 -8.92 -15.82
C ILE A 405 12.37 -8.32 -15.56
N VAL A 406 12.28 -7.22 -14.81
CA VAL A 406 10.99 -6.62 -14.41
C VAL A 406 10.34 -5.75 -15.49
N ASP A 407 11.12 -5.36 -16.50
CA ASP A 407 10.69 -4.60 -17.67
C ASP A 407 10.64 -5.45 -18.96
N ASN A 408 10.75 -6.79 -18.82
CA ASN A 408 10.79 -7.71 -19.95
C ASN A 408 9.61 -8.68 -19.91
N ALA A 409 8.71 -8.56 -20.89
CA ALA A 409 7.52 -9.39 -21.01
C ALA A 409 7.79 -10.90 -21.11
N ALA A 410 8.99 -11.33 -21.54
CA ALA A 410 9.36 -12.74 -21.59
C ALA A 410 9.66 -13.36 -20.21
N THR A 411 9.90 -12.51 -19.21
CA THR A 411 10.22 -12.92 -17.83
C THR A 411 9.16 -12.45 -16.83
N THR A 412 8.11 -11.76 -17.29
CA THR A 412 7.01 -11.28 -16.46
C THR A 412 5.79 -12.19 -16.61
N PHE A 413 5.23 -12.60 -15.48
CA PHE A 413 4.08 -13.48 -15.41
C PHE A 413 3.01 -12.91 -14.45
N TRP A 414 1.79 -13.39 -14.61
CA TRP A 414 0.63 -12.91 -13.87
C TRP A 414 -0.10 -14.05 -13.17
N ASP A 415 -0.44 -13.85 -11.91
CA ASP A 415 -1.36 -14.70 -11.16
C ASP A 415 -2.72 -14.03 -11.07
N ASP A 416 -3.71 -14.58 -11.77
CA ASP A 416 -5.03 -13.97 -11.87
C ASP A 416 -5.90 -14.18 -10.63
N GLU A 417 -5.62 -15.19 -9.79
CA GLU A 417 -6.31 -15.35 -8.50
C GLU A 417 -5.83 -14.30 -7.51
N ALA A 418 -4.51 -14.20 -7.31
CA ALA A 418 -3.90 -13.26 -6.38
C ALA A 418 -3.88 -11.81 -6.88
N LYS A 419 -4.15 -11.59 -8.18
CA LYS A 419 -3.92 -10.32 -8.90
C LYS A 419 -2.53 -9.75 -8.64
N ALA A 420 -1.52 -10.61 -8.78
CA ALA A 420 -0.13 -10.30 -8.48
C ALA A 420 0.80 -10.64 -9.65
N ALA A 421 1.82 -9.82 -9.84
CA ALA A 421 2.89 -10.07 -10.79
C ALA A 421 4.02 -10.86 -10.12
N TYR A 422 4.66 -11.70 -10.92
CA TYR A 422 5.88 -12.40 -10.55
C TYR A 422 6.78 -12.54 -11.77
N PHE A 423 8.06 -12.78 -11.52
CA PHE A 423 9.09 -12.71 -12.53
C PHE A 423 10.00 -13.92 -12.38
N TYR A 424 10.33 -14.54 -13.51
CA TYR A 424 11.14 -15.75 -13.50
C TYR A 424 12.13 -15.75 -14.65
N LYS A 425 13.40 -15.99 -14.30
CA LYS A 425 14.50 -16.04 -15.27
C LYS A 425 15.62 -16.91 -14.73
N ASP A 426 16.08 -17.86 -15.54
CA ASP A 426 17.30 -18.65 -15.28
C ASP A 426 17.35 -19.31 -13.88
N GLY A 427 16.21 -19.75 -13.36
CA GLY A 427 16.11 -20.38 -12.03
C GLY A 427 16.04 -19.40 -10.85
N GLU A 428 15.94 -18.10 -11.10
CA GLU A 428 15.57 -17.10 -10.11
C GLU A 428 14.08 -16.75 -10.23
N PHE A 429 13.41 -16.63 -9.08
CA PHE A 429 12.02 -16.14 -8.97
C PHE A 429 12.02 -14.84 -8.18
N PHE A 430 11.29 -13.84 -8.65
CA PHE A 430 11.03 -12.58 -7.96
C PHE A 430 9.53 -12.28 -7.93
N THR A 431 9.08 -11.61 -6.88
CA THR A 431 7.70 -11.13 -6.75
C THR A 431 7.70 -9.66 -6.32
N GLY A 432 6.76 -8.88 -6.84
CA GLY A 432 6.64 -7.44 -6.58
C GLY A 432 5.72 -6.77 -7.60
N LEU A 433 5.84 -5.44 -7.74
CA LEU A 433 4.94 -4.66 -8.58
C LEU A 433 5.27 -4.74 -10.07
N ASP A 434 4.28 -4.95 -10.92
CA ASP A 434 4.30 -4.41 -12.28
C ASP A 434 3.19 -3.36 -12.43
N LYS A 435 3.09 -2.76 -13.62
CA LYS A 435 2.03 -1.81 -13.92
C LYS A 435 0.62 -2.38 -13.71
N ARG A 436 0.41 -3.67 -14.01
CA ARG A 436 -0.89 -4.32 -13.86
C ARG A 436 -1.27 -4.50 -12.39
N ALA A 437 -0.33 -4.94 -11.55
CA ALA A 437 -0.51 -5.05 -10.10
C ALA A 437 -0.79 -3.68 -9.47
N VAL A 438 -0.05 -2.63 -9.89
CA VAL A 438 -0.30 -1.25 -9.45
C VAL A 438 -1.73 -0.82 -9.77
N GLN A 439 -2.19 -1.04 -11.00
CA GLN A 439 -3.55 -0.67 -11.41
C GLN A 439 -4.61 -1.45 -10.62
N ALA A 440 -4.42 -2.77 -10.44
CA ALA A 440 -5.34 -3.60 -9.66
C ALA A 440 -5.47 -3.12 -8.20
N ARG A 441 -4.35 -2.77 -7.55
CA ARG A 441 -4.37 -2.20 -6.18
C ARG A 441 -5.05 -0.84 -6.13
N ALA A 442 -4.82 0.03 -7.11
CA ALA A 442 -5.47 1.33 -7.17
C ALA A 442 -6.99 1.23 -7.40
N ASP A 443 -7.43 0.29 -8.25
CA ASP A 443 -8.85 -0.03 -8.46
C ASP A 443 -9.49 -0.51 -7.16
N TYR A 444 -8.85 -1.46 -6.50
CA TYR A 444 -9.30 -1.99 -5.21
C TYR A 444 -9.36 -0.89 -4.13
N ALA A 445 -8.33 -0.05 -4.01
CA ALA A 445 -8.29 1.07 -3.07
C ALA A 445 -9.46 2.03 -3.27
N ARG A 446 -9.77 2.37 -4.53
CA ARG A 446 -10.93 3.20 -4.87
C ARG A 446 -12.25 2.52 -4.49
N GLN A 447 -12.40 1.23 -4.78
CA GLN A 447 -13.60 0.48 -4.43
C GLN A 447 -13.84 0.43 -2.92
N ARG A 448 -12.77 0.31 -2.13
CA ARG A 448 -12.81 0.29 -0.65
C ARG A 448 -12.81 1.68 -0.01
N GLY A 449 -12.76 2.76 -0.80
CA GLY A 449 -12.77 4.13 -0.29
C GLY A 449 -11.53 4.51 0.51
N LEU A 450 -10.38 3.93 0.16
CA LEU A 450 -9.12 4.13 0.87
C LEU A 450 -8.54 5.53 0.63
N ALA A 451 -7.70 5.98 1.56
CA ALA A 451 -7.11 7.31 1.55
C ALA A 451 -6.15 7.56 0.39
N GLY A 452 -5.42 6.53 -0.06
CA GLY A 452 -4.39 6.66 -1.09
C GLY A 452 -3.30 5.60 -0.98
N ALA A 453 -2.06 6.00 -1.29
CA ALA A 453 -0.89 5.13 -1.36
C ALA A 453 0.22 5.57 -0.40
N MET A 454 0.85 4.58 0.23
CA MET A 454 2.15 4.67 0.87
C MET A 454 3.16 3.83 0.07
N MET A 455 4.38 4.34 -0.12
CA MET A 455 5.40 3.73 -0.97
C MET A 455 6.72 3.52 -0.21
N TYR A 456 7.24 2.28 -0.22
CA TYR A 456 8.49 1.91 0.44
C TYR A 456 9.49 1.24 -0.53
N SER A 457 10.71 1.74 -0.70
CA SER A 457 11.12 3.13 -0.44
C SER A 457 11.66 3.73 -1.73
N LEU A 458 11.71 5.07 -1.79
CA LEU A 458 12.13 5.80 -2.99
C LEU A 458 13.52 5.39 -3.48
N LEU A 459 14.36 4.84 -2.60
CA LEU A 459 15.67 4.29 -2.92
C LEU A 459 15.63 3.20 -4.00
N GLY A 460 14.52 2.45 -4.08
CA GLY A 460 14.36 1.34 -5.02
C GLY A 460 14.09 1.75 -6.48
N LEU A 461 13.77 3.02 -6.73
CA LEU A 461 13.35 3.51 -8.04
C LEU A 461 14.49 3.63 -9.06
N ASP A 462 14.15 3.42 -10.33
CA ASP A 462 15.00 3.77 -11.46
C ASP A 462 15.05 5.29 -11.69
N GLU A 463 15.94 5.75 -12.58
CA GLU A 463 16.11 7.19 -12.86
C GLU A 463 14.84 7.83 -13.45
N ARG A 464 14.03 7.05 -14.18
CA ARG A 464 12.76 7.51 -14.76
C ARG A 464 11.58 7.47 -13.79
N THR A 465 11.80 6.97 -12.57
CA THR A 465 10.78 6.83 -11.51
C THR A 465 9.56 6.06 -12.01
N THR A 466 9.77 4.96 -12.73
CA THR A 466 8.75 4.23 -13.51
C THR A 466 7.58 3.78 -12.62
N LEU A 467 7.85 3.01 -11.56
CA LEU A 467 6.79 2.54 -10.66
C LEU A 467 6.08 3.68 -9.92
N LEU A 468 6.81 4.72 -9.50
CA LEU A 468 6.20 5.92 -8.90
C LEU A 468 5.21 6.57 -9.87
N ASN A 469 5.57 6.73 -11.14
CA ASN A 469 4.70 7.33 -12.14
C ASN A 469 3.44 6.49 -12.37
N ASP A 470 3.59 5.17 -12.45
CA ASP A 470 2.44 4.27 -12.60
C ASP A 470 1.50 4.35 -11.38
N ILE A 471 2.04 4.38 -10.15
CA ILE A 471 1.23 4.51 -8.92
C ILE A 471 0.53 5.88 -8.86
N VAL A 472 1.27 6.96 -9.07
CA VAL A 472 0.71 8.33 -9.03
C VAL A 472 -0.40 8.48 -10.07
N ALA A 473 -0.21 7.95 -11.28
CA ALA A 473 -1.23 7.95 -12.32
C ALA A 473 -2.45 7.11 -11.92
N ALA A 474 -2.25 5.88 -11.43
CA ALA A 474 -3.33 4.97 -11.08
C ALA A 474 -4.17 5.47 -9.88
N VAL A 475 -3.51 6.05 -8.87
CA VAL A 475 -4.15 6.61 -7.66
C VAL A 475 -4.81 7.97 -7.96
N GLY A 476 -4.20 8.78 -8.81
CA GLY A 476 -4.71 10.09 -9.24
C GLY A 476 -5.83 10.02 -10.28
N SER A 477 -6.07 8.87 -10.90
CA SER A 477 -7.12 8.70 -11.90
C SER A 477 -8.51 8.73 -11.26
N SER A 478 -9.37 9.64 -11.73
CA SER A 478 -10.81 9.53 -11.51
C SER A 478 -11.32 8.26 -12.20
N PRO A 479 -12.42 7.63 -11.72
CA PRO A 479 -12.93 6.43 -12.35
C PRO A 479 -13.15 6.70 -13.83
N SER A 480 -12.46 5.96 -14.70
CA SER A 480 -13.00 5.73 -16.02
C SER A 480 -14.36 5.10 -15.76
N THR A 481 -15.44 5.78 -16.16
CA THR A 481 -16.76 5.17 -16.19
C THR A 481 -16.58 3.81 -16.86
N PRO A 482 -16.92 2.69 -16.23
CA PRO A 482 -16.91 1.43 -16.95
C PRO A 482 -17.77 1.67 -18.19
N THR A 483 -17.20 1.47 -19.37
CA THR A 483 -18.03 1.33 -20.55
C THR A 483 -18.99 0.20 -20.19
N PRO A 484 -20.32 0.44 -20.15
CA PRO A 484 -21.24 -0.59 -19.73
C PRO A 484 -21.01 -1.79 -20.64
N THR A 485 -20.57 -2.90 -20.05
CA THR A 485 -20.78 -4.20 -20.66
C THR A 485 -22.28 -4.26 -20.96
N PRO A 486 -22.71 -4.47 -22.22
CA PRO A 486 -24.12 -4.48 -22.55
C PRO A 486 -24.83 -5.45 -21.60
N THR A 487 -25.76 -4.92 -20.81
CA THR A 487 -26.56 -5.70 -19.89
C THR A 487 -27.26 -6.79 -20.70
N PRO A 488 -27.06 -8.09 -20.40
CA PRO A 488 -27.91 -9.12 -21.00
C PRO A 488 -29.35 -8.81 -20.59
N THR A 489 -30.20 -8.60 -21.60
CA THR A 489 -31.64 -8.38 -21.43
C THR A 489 -32.20 -9.46 -20.49
N PRO A 490 -32.98 -9.09 -19.46
CA PRO A 490 -33.44 -10.02 -18.45
C PRO A 490 -34.20 -11.18 -19.10
N THR A 491 -33.75 -12.39 -18.83
CA THR A 491 -34.48 -13.63 -19.10
C THR A 491 -35.81 -13.57 -18.34
N PRO A 492 -36.98 -13.53 -19.01
CA PRO A 492 -38.25 -13.60 -18.32
C PRO A 492 -38.40 -14.98 -17.64
N THR A 493 -38.75 -14.94 -16.36
CA THR A 493 -39.14 -16.07 -15.50
C THR A 493 -40.16 -16.99 -16.20
N PRO A 494 -40.03 -18.33 -16.12
CA PRO A 494 -40.87 -19.27 -16.84
C PRO A 494 -42.34 -19.18 -16.41
N THR A 495 -43.21 -18.86 -17.37
CA THR A 495 -44.67 -19.06 -17.28
C THR A 495 -44.97 -20.50 -17.71
N PRO A 496 -45.89 -21.23 -17.02
CA PRO A 496 -46.14 -22.64 -17.28
C PRO A 496 -46.59 -22.92 -18.72
N THR A 497 -46.01 -23.99 -19.27
CA THR A 497 -46.16 -24.55 -20.60
C THR A 497 -47.62 -24.63 -21.11
N PRO A 498 -47.95 -24.00 -22.25
CA PRO A 498 -48.96 -24.50 -23.16
C PRO A 498 -48.33 -25.38 -24.25
N THR A 499 -48.97 -26.54 -24.43
CA THR A 499 -48.80 -27.63 -25.41
C THR A 499 -48.37 -27.19 -26.84
N PRO A 500 -47.55 -27.99 -27.56
CA PRO A 500 -46.95 -27.63 -28.85
C PRO A 500 -47.95 -27.38 -29.99
N THR A 501 -47.60 -26.46 -30.89
CA THR A 501 -48.25 -26.22 -32.19
C THR A 501 -47.22 -26.43 -33.32
N PRO A 502 -47.58 -27.08 -34.44
CA PRO A 502 -46.61 -27.73 -35.35
C PRO A 502 -45.84 -26.81 -36.31
N THR A 503 -44.65 -27.29 -36.68
CA THR A 503 -43.68 -26.80 -37.67
C THR A 503 -44.26 -26.59 -39.08
N PRO A 504 -43.95 -25.49 -39.79
CA PRO A 504 -44.22 -25.37 -41.22
C PRO A 504 -43.07 -25.93 -42.10
N THR A 505 -43.48 -26.72 -43.10
CA THR A 505 -42.67 -27.33 -44.18
C THR A 505 -42.15 -26.27 -45.18
N PRO A 506 -40.94 -26.43 -45.75
CA PRO A 506 -40.33 -25.45 -46.67
C PRO A 506 -40.98 -25.39 -48.07
N THR A 507 -40.96 -24.19 -48.65
CA THR A 507 -41.58 -23.82 -49.93
C THR A 507 -40.66 -24.10 -51.14
N VAL A 508 -41.29 -24.48 -52.26
CA VAL A 508 -40.74 -24.93 -53.56
C VAL A 508 -39.79 -23.92 -54.23
N PRO A 509 -38.70 -24.36 -54.90
CA PRO A 509 -37.78 -23.48 -55.65
C PRO A 509 -38.37 -22.97 -57.00
N PRO A 510 -37.92 -21.82 -57.53
CA PRO A 510 -38.40 -21.27 -58.79
C PRO A 510 -38.01 -22.15 -60.00
N ALA A 511 -38.89 -22.20 -61.00
CA ALA A 511 -38.74 -23.04 -62.19
C ALA A 511 -37.43 -22.73 -62.96
N GLY A 512 -36.54 -23.73 -63.06
CA GLY A 512 -35.24 -23.65 -63.74
C GLY A 512 -34.08 -24.20 -62.91
N CYS A 513 -34.16 -24.09 -61.59
CA CYS A 513 -33.12 -24.56 -60.66
C CYS A 513 -33.51 -25.88 -59.96
N THR A 514 -32.59 -26.83 -59.90
CA THR A 514 -32.78 -28.11 -59.18
C THR A 514 -32.38 -28.03 -57.70
N ALA A 515 -31.57 -27.03 -57.32
CA ALA A 515 -31.20 -26.78 -55.93
C ALA A 515 -32.32 -26.01 -55.19
N ALA A 516 -32.45 -26.25 -53.88
CA ALA A 516 -33.45 -25.59 -53.05
C ALA A 516 -33.17 -24.09 -52.90
N ALA A 517 -34.22 -23.27 -52.72
CA ALA A 517 -34.06 -21.83 -52.53
C ALA A 517 -33.20 -21.52 -51.29
N TRP A 518 -32.24 -20.59 -51.43
CA TRP A 518 -31.46 -20.13 -50.29
C TRP A 518 -32.36 -19.45 -49.25
N SER A 519 -32.12 -19.74 -47.97
CA SER A 519 -32.84 -19.18 -46.84
C SER A 519 -31.86 -18.59 -45.83
N PRO A 520 -32.04 -17.33 -45.38
CA PRO A 520 -31.16 -16.71 -44.40
C PRO A 520 -31.21 -17.39 -43.03
N ALA A 521 -32.28 -18.14 -42.73
CA ALA A 521 -32.44 -18.84 -41.47
C ALA A 521 -31.84 -20.26 -41.47
N ALA A 522 -31.51 -20.80 -42.65
CA ALA A 522 -30.96 -22.14 -42.80
C ALA A 522 -29.43 -22.16 -42.63
N GLU A 523 -28.93 -23.24 -42.05
CA GLU A 523 -27.51 -23.52 -41.92
C GLU A 523 -27.06 -24.40 -43.08
N TYR A 524 -25.95 -24.04 -43.70
CA TYR A 524 -25.38 -24.74 -44.86
C TYR A 524 -23.96 -25.18 -44.55
N THR A 525 -23.66 -26.46 -44.70
CA THR A 525 -22.29 -27.00 -44.56
C THR A 525 -21.54 -26.93 -45.89
N GLY A 526 -20.20 -27.03 -45.83
CA GLY A 526 -19.37 -27.02 -47.03
C GLY A 526 -19.81 -28.09 -48.04
N GLY A 527 -20.13 -27.66 -49.26
CA GLY A 527 -20.66 -28.49 -50.33
C GLY A 527 -22.15 -28.36 -50.60
N ALA A 528 -22.93 -27.79 -49.67
CA ALA A 528 -24.36 -27.58 -49.84
C ALA A 528 -24.66 -26.64 -51.02
N GLN A 529 -25.70 -26.96 -51.80
CA GLN A 529 -26.12 -26.16 -52.96
C GLN A 529 -27.49 -25.53 -52.76
N VAL A 530 -27.62 -24.30 -53.22
CA VAL A 530 -28.86 -23.52 -53.16
C VAL A 530 -29.09 -22.75 -54.46
N SER A 531 -30.36 -22.47 -54.78
CA SER A 531 -30.73 -21.54 -55.84
C SER A 531 -30.95 -20.14 -55.25
N HIS A 532 -30.32 -19.12 -55.81
CA HIS A 532 -30.58 -17.73 -55.43
C HIS A 532 -30.41 -16.80 -56.64
N ARG A 533 -31.41 -15.94 -56.89
CA ARG A 533 -31.45 -14.97 -58.01
C ARG A 533 -31.14 -15.56 -59.40
N GLY A 534 -31.70 -16.74 -59.71
CA GLY A 534 -31.53 -17.39 -61.02
C GLY A 534 -30.14 -17.97 -61.26
N ARG A 535 -29.47 -18.41 -60.19
CA ARG A 535 -28.16 -19.06 -60.23
C ARG A 535 -28.07 -20.12 -59.15
N THR A 536 -27.26 -21.15 -59.41
CA THR A 536 -26.92 -22.17 -58.41
C THR A 536 -25.64 -21.79 -57.70
N TRP A 537 -25.65 -21.87 -56.38
CA TRP A 537 -24.51 -21.52 -55.52
C TRP A 537 -24.12 -22.70 -54.65
N LYS A 538 -22.82 -22.88 -54.40
CA LYS A 538 -22.26 -23.91 -53.51
C LYS A 538 -21.53 -23.29 -52.34
N ALA A 539 -21.88 -23.68 -51.12
CA ALA A 539 -21.18 -23.24 -49.92
C ALA A 539 -19.76 -23.82 -49.89
N LYS A 540 -18.74 -22.98 -49.67
CA LYS A 540 -17.34 -23.41 -49.56
C LYS A 540 -17.01 -23.97 -48.17
N TRP A 541 -17.66 -23.46 -47.13
CA TRP A 541 -17.58 -23.88 -45.73
C TRP A 541 -18.93 -23.62 -45.03
N TRP A 542 -19.01 -23.87 -43.72
CA TRP A 542 -20.26 -23.68 -42.97
C TRP A 542 -20.69 -22.21 -42.95
N THR A 543 -21.98 -21.93 -43.20
CA THR A 543 -22.55 -20.58 -43.17
C THR A 543 -24.02 -20.58 -42.76
N LYS A 544 -24.48 -19.46 -42.18
CA LYS A 544 -25.87 -19.14 -41.87
C LYS A 544 -26.09 -17.65 -42.09
N GLY A 545 -27.12 -17.28 -42.83
CA GLY A 545 -27.50 -15.88 -43.05
C GLY A 545 -26.65 -15.08 -44.04
N GLU A 546 -25.50 -15.59 -44.50
CA GLU A 546 -24.70 -14.92 -45.52
C GLU A 546 -25.26 -15.16 -46.93
N GLU A 547 -25.62 -14.08 -47.64
CA GLU A 547 -26.36 -14.16 -48.91
C GLU A 547 -25.43 -14.47 -50.11
N PRO A 548 -25.75 -15.48 -50.96
CA PRO A 548 -24.97 -15.78 -52.16
C PRO A 548 -24.86 -14.60 -53.14
N GLY A 549 -23.65 -14.37 -53.65
CA GLY A 549 -23.35 -13.33 -54.66
C GLY A 549 -23.00 -11.93 -54.12
N THR A 550 -22.91 -11.75 -52.80
CA THR A 550 -22.66 -10.42 -52.19
C THR A 550 -21.18 -10.11 -51.92
N THR A 551 -20.30 -11.12 -51.92
CA THR A 551 -18.91 -11.00 -51.45
C THR A 551 -17.84 -11.39 -52.50
N GLY A 552 -18.23 -11.54 -53.77
CA GLY A 552 -17.30 -11.85 -54.87
C GLY A 552 -16.61 -13.21 -54.75
N GLU A 553 -15.46 -13.38 -55.41
CA GLU A 553 -14.74 -14.67 -55.47
C GLU A 553 -14.18 -15.15 -54.12
N TRP A 554 -13.98 -14.24 -53.17
CA TRP A 554 -13.51 -14.51 -51.80
C TRP A 554 -14.64 -14.86 -50.83
N GLY A 555 -15.90 -14.78 -51.28
CA GLY A 555 -17.09 -15.06 -50.50
C GLY A 555 -17.31 -16.53 -50.16
N VAL A 556 -18.19 -16.78 -49.18
CA VAL A 556 -18.56 -18.12 -48.70
C VAL A 556 -19.30 -18.97 -49.73
N TRP A 557 -19.87 -18.34 -50.75
CA TRP A 557 -20.60 -18.99 -51.85
C TRP A 557 -19.78 -18.98 -53.13
N GLN A 558 -19.67 -20.15 -53.77
CA GLN A 558 -19.14 -20.31 -55.12
C GLN A 558 -20.30 -20.34 -56.12
N ASP A 559 -20.25 -19.47 -57.13
CA ASP A 559 -21.21 -19.47 -58.24
C ASP A 559 -20.97 -20.69 -59.15
N LEU A 560 -22.01 -21.49 -59.39
CA LEU A 560 -21.97 -22.64 -60.30
C LEU A 560 -22.62 -22.36 -61.66
N GLY A 561 -23.14 -21.15 -61.88
CA GLY A 561 -23.76 -20.74 -63.13
C GLY A 561 -25.26 -20.49 -63.03
N SER A 562 -25.84 -20.04 -64.14
CA SER A 562 -27.27 -19.75 -64.26
C SER A 562 -28.12 -21.02 -64.14
N CYS A 563 -29.25 -20.86 -63.46
CA CYS A 563 -30.39 -21.76 -63.46
C CYS A 563 -31.66 -20.89 -63.36
#